data_AF-W6R7R9-F1
#
_entry.id   AF-W6R7R9-F1
#
_cell.length_a   1.000
_cell.length_b   1.000
_cell.length_c   1.000
_cell.angle_alpha   90.00
_cell.angle_beta   90.00
_cell.angle_gamma   90.00
#
_symmetry.space_group_name_H-M   'P 1'
#
loop_
_entity.id
_entity.type
_entity.pdbx_description
1 polymer ?
#
loop_
_entity_poly.entity_id
_entity_poly.type
_entity_poly.pdbx_seq_one_letter_code
_entity_poly.pdbx_strand_id
1 'polypeptide(L)'
;MRAVTLLLGCLATCISSFSLANGQTQLGDVKQAIDQAFWQALYGNGGTTLYCGQTFARESGTLTASPIYSSKQLKSAMRCVTDRQCTIMNPRYPYIVADLHNYYPALTRVELARRNAQFAELADDVPSKFADIGCDLKTSFQLVEPRGEAKGNIARAIFYMHIEYGLPIVGLVPMYKAWHRMDPPDAEEKARNDKIEVLQGTRNRFIDDPALVDQLISD
;
A
#
# COMPACT_ATOMS: atom_id res chain seq x y z
N MET A 1 27.87 60.64 -1.49
CA MET A 1 28.50 59.36 -1.88
C MET A 1 28.84 58.63 -0.59
N ARG A 2 28.32 57.47 -0.17
CA ARG A 2 27.50 56.40 -0.77
C ARG A 2 26.68 55.80 0.40
N ALA A 3 25.40 55.50 0.18
CA ALA A 3 24.59 54.72 1.12
C ALA A 3 24.87 53.22 0.89
N VAL A 4 25.16 52.47 1.95
CA VAL A 4 25.35 51.02 1.92
C VAL A 4 24.08 50.38 2.47
N THR A 5 23.29 49.77 1.59
CA THR A 5 22.12 48.96 1.94
C THR A 5 22.58 47.52 2.18
N LEU A 6 22.48 47.06 3.42
CA LEU A 6 22.67 45.65 3.81
C LEU A 6 21.36 44.88 3.54
N LEU A 7 21.38 44.05 2.51
CA LEU A 7 20.33 43.05 2.24
C LEU A 7 20.54 41.86 3.20
N LEU A 8 19.68 41.74 4.21
CA LEU A 8 19.53 40.49 4.96
C LEU A 8 18.80 39.47 4.07
N GLY A 9 19.56 38.52 3.52
CA GLY A 9 18.99 37.33 2.89
C GLY A 9 18.50 36.36 3.96
N CYS A 10 17.18 36.20 4.09
CA CYS A 10 16.60 35.07 4.82
C CYS A 10 16.88 33.79 4.04
N LEU A 11 17.88 33.00 4.46
CA LEU A 11 17.94 31.59 4.08
C LEU A 11 16.79 30.88 4.79
N ALA A 12 15.69 30.63 4.07
CA ALA A 12 14.71 29.65 4.48
C ALA A 12 15.36 28.26 4.35
N THR A 13 15.88 27.74 5.46
CA THR A 13 16.30 26.35 5.54
C THR A 13 15.06 25.48 5.45
N CYS A 14 14.80 24.90 4.28
CA CYS A 14 13.87 23.79 4.12
C CYS A 14 14.44 22.61 4.91
N ILE A 15 14.03 22.47 6.17
CA ILE A 15 14.29 21.25 6.93
C ILE A 15 13.41 20.19 6.28
N SER A 16 14.00 19.37 5.41
CA SER A 16 13.37 18.15 4.93
C SER A 16 13.12 17.28 6.15
N SER A 17 11.87 17.24 6.61
CA SER A 17 11.43 16.38 7.69
C SER A 17 11.62 14.93 7.23
N PHE A 18 12.78 14.34 7.51
CA PHE A 18 12.96 12.91 7.41
C PHE A 18 12.02 12.29 8.44
N SER A 19 10.82 11.90 8.01
CA SER A 19 9.87 11.18 8.84
C SER A 19 10.53 9.88 9.28
N LEU A 20 10.81 9.77 10.58
CA LEU A 20 11.34 8.55 11.18
C LEU A 20 10.34 7.42 10.92
N ALA A 21 10.82 6.34 10.30
CA ALA A 21 10.01 5.18 10.03
C ALA A 21 9.45 4.64 11.36
N ASN A 22 8.14 4.69 11.48
CA ASN A 22 7.44 4.32 12.69
C ASN A 22 6.04 3.79 12.39
N GLY A 23 5.51 3.91 11.17
CA GLY A 23 4.15 3.51 10.86
C GLY A 23 3.09 4.20 11.72
N GLN A 24 1.84 3.77 11.54
CA GLN A 24 0.68 4.44 12.11
C GLN A 24 0.45 4.05 13.59
N THR A 25 -0.19 4.92 14.35
CA THR A 25 -0.50 4.70 15.78
C THR A 25 -1.93 5.08 16.17
N GLN A 26 -2.79 5.37 15.19
CA GLN A 26 -4.13 5.91 15.44
C GLN A 26 -5.21 4.81 15.37
N LEU A 27 -5.06 3.86 14.45
CA LEU A 27 -6.03 2.80 14.20
C LEU A 27 -5.54 1.49 14.85
N GLY A 28 -5.93 1.23 16.10
CA GLY A 28 -5.55 0.01 16.83
C GLY A 28 -6.56 -1.14 16.72
N ASP A 29 -7.75 -0.89 16.15
CA ASP A 29 -8.80 -1.89 15.96
C ASP A 29 -9.04 -2.11 14.46
N VAL A 30 -8.82 -3.35 13.99
CA VAL A 30 -8.93 -3.69 12.56
C VAL A 30 -10.35 -3.53 12.05
N LYS A 31 -11.36 -3.89 12.85
CA LYS A 31 -12.76 -3.77 12.43
C LYS A 31 -13.13 -2.30 12.24
N GLN A 32 -12.69 -1.44 13.15
CA GLN A 32 -12.87 0.00 13.01
C GLN A 32 -12.12 0.55 11.79
N ALA A 33 -10.87 0.12 11.58
CA ALA A 33 -10.07 0.53 10.43
C ALA A 33 -10.73 0.15 9.11
N ILE A 34 -11.31 -1.04 8.99
CA ILE A 34 -11.99 -1.48 7.77
C ILE A 34 -13.38 -0.83 7.61
N ASP A 35 -14.24 -0.92 8.61
CA ASP A 35 -15.63 -0.50 8.45
C ASP A 35 -15.77 1.02 8.39
N GLN A 36 -15.06 1.74 9.26
CA GLN A 36 -15.22 3.19 9.41
C GLN A 36 -14.18 3.93 8.57
N ALA A 37 -12.90 3.61 8.72
CA ALA A 37 -11.87 4.39 8.05
C ALA A 37 -11.75 4.02 6.56
N PHE A 38 -11.71 2.74 6.22
CA PHE A 38 -11.54 2.29 4.84
C PHE A 38 -12.82 2.43 4.01
N TRP A 39 -13.93 1.81 4.42
CA TRP A 39 -15.15 1.81 3.61
C TRP A 39 -15.94 3.10 3.68
N GLN A 40 -16.15 3.66 4.87
CA GLN A 40 -16.95 4.88 5.03
C GLN A 40 -16.15 6.14 4.72
N ALA A 41 -14.96 6.32 5.30
CA ALA A 41 -14.22 7.58 5.15
C ALA A 41 -13.37 7.65 3.88
N LEU A 42 -12.63 6.59 3.54
CA LEU A 42 -11.72 6.58 2.39
C LEU A 42 -12.46 6.35 1.06
N TYR A 43 -13.34 5.34 1.02
CA TYR A 43 -14.07 4.90 -0.18
C TYR A 43 -15.60 5.10 -0.10
N GLY A 44 -16.10 5.94 0.82
CA GLY A 44 -17.55 6.15 1.00
C GLY A 44 -18.25 6.79 -0.21
N ASN A 45 -17.49 7.45 -1.07
CA ASN A 45 -17.98 8.03 -2.33
C ASN A 45 -17.68 7.14 -3.55
N GLY A 46 -17.37 5.86 -3.32
CA GLY A 46 -16.96 4.93 -4.37
C GLY A 46 -15.46 4.98 -4.67
N GLY A 47 -15.08 4.26 -5.72
CA GLY A 47 -13.69 4.16 -6.17
C GLY A 47 -13.52 3.06 -7.21
N THR A 48 -12.27 2.65 -7.43
CA THR A 48 -11.91 1.64 -8.41
C THR A 48 -11.23 0.46 -7.72
N THR A 49 -11.65 -0.77 -8.05
CA THR A 49 -10.99 -1.98 -7.52
C THR A 49 -9.56 -2.10 -8.06
N LEU A 50 -8.61 -2.42 -7.18
CA LEU A 50 -7.19 -2.42 -7.52
C LEU A 50 -6.88 -3.39 -8.66
N TYR A 51 -7.21 -4.67 -8.50
CA TYR A 51 -6.79 -5.72 -9.42
C TYR A 51 -7.55 -5.73 -10.76
N CYS A 52 -8.78 -5.21 -10.78
CA CYS A 52 -9.68 -5.36 -11.92
C CYS A 52 -10.11 -4.04 -12.57
N GLY A 53 -9.76 -2.88 -11.99
CA GLY A 53 -10.15 -1.60 -12.57
C GLY A 53 -11.66 -1.34 -12.58
N GLN A 54 -12.46 -2.15 -11.88
CA GLN A 54 -13.91 -1.99 -11.85
C GLN A 54 -14.31 -0.88 -10.89
N THR A 55 -15.07 0.09 -11.38
CA THR A 55 -15.63 1.18 -10.59
C THR A 55 -16.79 0.70 -9.72
N PHE A 56 -16.92 1.25 -8.52
CA PHE A 56 -18.05 1.03 -7.62
C PHE A 56 -18.48 2.35 -6.98
N ALA A 57 -19.76 2.48 -6.64
CA ALA A 57 -20.30 3.68 -6.01
C ALA A 57 -20.31 3.61 -4.47
N ARG A 58 -20.33 2.40 -3.90
CA ARG A 58 -20.33 2.13 -2.46
C ARG A 58 -19.88 0.70 -2.18
N GLU A 59 -19.55 0.43 -0.92
CA GLU A 59 -19.32 -0.94 -0.43
C GLU A 59 -20.53 -1.84 -0.74
N SER A 60 -20.26 -3.09 -1.11
CA SER A 60 -21.26 -4.13 -1.29
C SER A 60 -20.65 -5.50 -1.00
N GLY A 61 -21.47 -6.54 -0.86
CA GLY A 61 -20.98 -7.90 -0.56
C GLY A 61 -20.08 -8.53 -1.63
N THR A 62 -19.96 -7.93 -2.81
CA THR A 62 -19.04 -8.35 -3.87
C THR A 62 -17.65 -7.72 -3.74
N LEU A 63 -17.47 -6.79 -2.79
CA LEU A 63 -16.23 -6.09 -2.51
C LEU A 63 -15.64 -6.53 -1.17
N THR A 64 -14.32 -6.42 -1.05
CA THR A 64 -13.59 -6.64 0.20
C THR A 64 -12.36 -5.74 0.26
N ALA A 65 -11.94 -5.39 1.48
CA ALA A 65 -10.68 -4.70 1.71
C ALA A 65 -9.55 -5.73 1.63
N SER A 66 -8.81 -5.72 0.51
CA SER A 66 -7.72 -6.67 0.25
C SER A 66 -6.38 -6.13 0.78
N PRO A 67 -5.73 -6.81 1.74
CA PRO A 67 -4.42 -6.40 2.23
C PRO A 67 -3.31 -6.80 1.24
N ILE A 68 -2.44 -5.88 0.82
CA ILE A 68 -1.24 -6.14 0.01
C ILE A 68 -0.28 -7.09 0.73
N TYR A 69 -0.01 -6.81 2.00
CA TYR A 69 0.74 -7.66 2.90
C TYR A 69 -0.26 -8.44 3.77
N SER A 70 -0.44 -9.72 3.47
CA SER A 70 -1.50 -10.55 4.08
C SER A 70 -1.25 -10.82 5.56
N SER A 71 -2.31 -11.10 6.32
CA SER A 71 -2.20 -11.51 7.73
C SER A 71 -1.31 -12.74 7.92
N LYS A 72 -1.27 -13.66 6.94
CA LYS A 72 -0.36 -14.82 6.95
C LYS A 72 1.10 -14.37 6.90
N GLN A 73 1.44 -13.44 6.02
CA GLN A 73 2.80 -12.90 5.91
C GLN A 73 3.18 -12.12 7.17
N LEU A 74 2.27 -11.31 7.74
CA LEU A 74 2.51 -10.58 8.99
C LEU A 74 2.81 -11.53 10.15
N LYS A 75 1.96 -12.55 10.34
CA LYS A 75 2.13 -13.59 11.35
C LYS A 75 3.45 -14.35 11.20
N SER A 76 3.78 -14.71 9.96
CA SER A 76 5.05 -15.38 9.65
C SER A 76 6.27 -14.49 9.96
N ALA A 77 6.23 -13.21 9.58
CA ALA A 77 7.32 -12.27 9.84
C ALA A 77 7.56 -12.06 11.34
N MET A 78 6.48 -12.01 12.13
CA MET A 78 6.53 -11.81 13.58
C MET A 78 6.63 -13.11 14.39
N ARG A 79 6.70 -14.27 13.73
CA ARG A 79 6.79 -15.60 14.35
C ARG A 79 5.68 -15.88 15.38
N CYS A 80 4.45 -15.53 15.03
CA CYS A 80 3.25 -15.74 15.83
C CYS A 80 2.14 -16.42 15.01
N VAL A 81 1.13 -17.00 15.67
CA VAL A 81 0.07 -17.80 15.03
C VAL A 81 -1.29 -17.09 15.07
N THR A 82 -1.69 -16.60 16.24
CA THR A 82 -3.00 -15.94 16.43
C THR A 82 -2.81 -14.44 16.61
N ASP A 83 -3.83 -13.63 16.28
CA ASP A 83 -3.75 -12.18 16.45
C ASP A 83 -3.47 -11.81 17.90
N ARG A 84 -4.10 -12.52 18.85
CA ARG A 84 -3.82 -12.37 20.29
C ARG A 84 -2.34 -12.63 20.62
N GLN A 85 -1.76 -13.70 20.11
CA GLN A 85 -0.35 -14.01 20.34
C GLN A 85 0.55 -12.93 19.73
N CYS A 86 0.26 -12.49 18.50
CA CYS A 86 1.01 -11.44 17.83
C CYS A 86 0.96 -10.13 18.62
N THR A 87 -0.21 -9.72 19.13
CA THR A 87 -0.36 -8.53 19.99
C THR A 87 0.43 -8.63 21.28
N ILE A 88 0.48 -9.80 21.92
CA ILE A 88 1.27 -10.01 23.14
C ILE A 88 2.77 -9.89 22.85
N MET A 89 3.24 -10.48 21.75
CA MET A 89 4.66 -10.47 21.38
C MET A 89 5.11 -9.11 20.84
N ASN A 90 4.21 -8.41 20.17
CA ASN A 90 4.45 -7.10 19.59
C ASN A 90 3.22 -6.22 19.81
N PRO A 91 3.24 -5.32 20.82
CA PRO A 91 2.14 -4.39 21.08
C PRO A 91 1.78 -3.47 19.91
N ARG A 92 2.67 -3.35 18.90
CA ARG A 92 2.40 -2.61 17.67
C ARG A 92 1.55 -3.39 16.66
N TYR A 93 1.43 -4.71 16.80
CA TYR A 93 0.73 -5.58 15.84
C TYR A 93 -0.66 -5.07 15.45
N PRO A 94 -1.55 -4.66 16.39
CA PRO A 94 -2.88 -4.17 16.01
C PRO A 94 -2.85 -2.97 15.06
N TYR A 95 -1.84 -2.10 15.19
CA TYR A 95 -1.66 -0.97 14.28
C TYR A 95 -1.12 -1.41 12.92
N ILE A 96 -0.20 -2.38 12.89
CA ILE A 96 0.37 -2.91 11.65
C ILE A 96 -0.72 -3.57 10.79
N VAL A 97 -1.56 -4.41 11.40
CA VAL A 97 -2.65 -5.09 10.67
C VAL A 97 -3.80 -4.15 10.28
N ALA A 98 -3.92 -2.99 10.90
CA ALA A 98 -4.97 -2.01 10.62
C ALA A 98 -4.50 -0.90 9.66
N ASP A 99 -3.24 -0.94 9.19
CA ASP A 99 -2.68 0.13 8.39
C ASP A 99 -3.37 0.26 7.02
N LEU A 100 -4.03 1.41 6.78
CA LEU A 100 -4.77 1.68 5.56
C LEU A 100 -3.91 1.69 4.30
N HIS A 101 -2.62 2.03 4.36
CA HIS A 101 -1.71 1.93 3.21
C HIS A 101 -1.55 0.50 2.70
N ASN A 102 -1.87 -0.49 3.54
CA ASN A 102 -1.85 -1.89 3.17
C ASN A 102 -3.14 -2.37 2.48
N TYR A 103 -4.26 -1.63 2.54
CA TYR A 103 -5.56 -2.11 2.06
C TYR A 103 -6.03 -1.44 0.78
N TYR A 104 -6.57 -2.23 -0.15
CA TYR A 104 -7.20 -1.72 -1.37
C TYR A 104 -8.53 -2.41 -1.66
N PRO A 105 -9.49 -1.74 -2.31
CA PRO A 105 -10.77 -2.35 -2.66
C PRO A 105 -10.52 -3.41 -3.73
N ALA A 106 -11.08 -4.59 -3.53
CA ALA A 106 -11.00 -5.69 -4.48
C ALA A 106 -12.34 -6.40 -4.57
N LEU A 107 -12.59 -7.05 -5.70
CA LEU A 107 -13.70 -7.99 -5.78
C LEU A 107 -13.42 -9.20 -4.89
N THR A 108 -14.40 -9.61 -4.08
CA THR A 108 -14.26 -10.74 -3.15
C THR A 108 -13.77 -12.00 -3.86
N ARG A 109 -14.33 -12.33 -5.03
CA ARG A 109 -13.92 -13.50 -5.82
C ARG A 109 -12.44 -13.47 -6.26
N VAL A 110 -11.90 -12.27 -6.47
CA VAL A 110 -10.52 -12.06 -6.93
C VAL A 110 -9.56 -12.07 -5.75
N GLU A 111 -9.97 -11.47 -4.62
CA GLU A 111 -9.22 -11.53 -3.37
C GLU A 111 -9.00 -12.98 -2.90
N LEU A 112 -9.99 -13.87 -3.08
CA LEU A 112 -9.87 -15.29 -2.72
C LEU A 112 -8.69 -15.98 -3.42
N ALA A 113 -8.43 -15.66 -4.69
CA ALA A 113 -7.29 -16.20 -5.42
C ALA A 113 -5.98 -15.48 -5.07
N ARG A 114 -6.05 -14.16 -4.85
CA ARG A 114 -4.90 -13.30 -4.60
C ARG A 114 -4.29 -13.50 -3.21
N ARG A 115 -5.10 -13.71 -2.17
CA ARG A 115 -4.67 -13.66 -0.75
C ARG A 115 -3.64 -14.71 -0.33
N ASN A 116 -3.56 -15.79 -1.08
CA ASN A 116 -2.64 -16.90 -0.84
C ASN A 116 -1.52 -16.98 -1.89
N ALA A 117 -1.46 -16.01 -2.80
CA ALA A 117 -0.50 -15.98 -3.89
C ALA A 117 0.55 -14.86 -3.68
N GLN A 118 1.74 -15.10 -4.21
CA GLN A 118 2.80 -14.11 -4.32
C GLN A 118 2.65 -13.33 -5.62
N PHE A 119 3.00 -12.05 -5.60
CA PHE A 119 3.07 -11.28 -6.83
C PHE A 119 4.29 -11.71 -7.64
N ALA A 120 4.12 -11.86 -8.95
CA ALA A 120 5.18 -12.19 -9.90
C ALA A 120 4.85 -11.63 -11.28
N GLU A 121 5.86 -11.53 -12.15
CA GLU A 121 5.64 -11.44 -13.59
C GLU A 121 5.33 -12.84 -14.14
N LEU A 122 4.26 -12.96 -14.93
CA LEU A 122 3.88 -14.19 -15.59
C LEU A 122 4.04 -14.02 -17.11
N ALA A 123 4.19 -15.14 -17.82
CA ALA A 123 4.30 -15.09 -19.28
C ALA A 123 3.05 -14.47 -19.92
N ASP A 124 3.23 -13.82 -21.07
CA ASP A 124 2.15 -13.09 -21.77
C ASP A 124 1.00 -14.00 -22.22
N ASP A 125 1.27 -15.28 -22.43
CA ASP A 125 0.30 -16.30 -22.82
C ASP A 125 -0.51 -16.87 -21.65
N VAL A 126 -0.20 -16.52 -20.40
CA VAL A 126 -0.98 -16.93 -19.23
C VAL A 126 -2.28 -16.14 -19.21
N PRO A 127 -3.45 -16.80 -19.33
CA PRO A 127 -4.73 -16.10 -19.34
C PRO A 127 -5.14 -15.68 -17.93
N SER A 128 -5.95 -14.62 -17.86
CA SER A 128 -6.70 -14.31 -16.64
C SER A 128 -7.80 -15.33 -16.40
N LYS A 129 -7.86 -15.90 -15.19
CA LYS A 129 -8.98 -16.72 -14.71
C LYS A 129 -10.26 -15.92 -14.47
N PHE A 130 -10.18 -14.59 -14.59
CA PHE A 130 -11.26 -13.65 -14.34
C PHE A 130 -11.62 -12.85 -15.59
N ALA A 131 -11.25 -13.33 -16.78
CA ALA A 131 -11.58 -12.69 -18.05
C ALA A 131 -13.11 -12.56 -18.27
N ASP A 132 -13.91 -13.48 -17.72
CA ASP A 132 -15.38 -13.47 -17.75
C ASP A 132 -16.00 -12.22 -17.09
N ILE A 133 -15.26 -11.53 -16.22
CA ILE A 133 -15.67 -10.25 -15.60
C ILE A 133 -14.81 -9.07 -16.05
N GLY A 134 -14.02 -9.24 -17.10
CA GLY A 134 -13.12 -8.19 -17.59
C GLY A 134 -12.00 -7.82 -16.59
N CYS A 135 -11.54 -8.76 -15.77
CA CYS A 135 -10.42 -8.54 -14.85
C CYS A 135 -9.17 -9.21 -15.38
N ASP A 136 -8.08 -8.47 -15.58
CA ASP A 136 -6.83 -8.97 -16.15
C ASP A 136 -5.81 -9.45 -15.09
N LEU A 137 -6.31 -10.11 -14.04
CA LEU A 137 -5.45 -10.74 -13.04
C LEU A 137 -5.04 -12.14 -13.53
N LYS A 138 -3.80 -12.28 -13.99
CA LYS A 138 -3.23 -13.60 -14.33
C LYS A 138 -2.92 -14.38 -13.07
N THR A 139 -3.07 -15.70 -13.15
CA THR A 139 -2.76 -16.60 -12.03
C THR A 139 -2.01 -17.84 -12.53
N SER A 140 -0.92 -18.22 -11.88
CA SER A 140 -0.19 -19.47 -12.15
C SER A 140 0.39 -20.00 -10.85
N PHE A 141 0.13 -21.25 -10.48
CA PHE A 141 0.64 -21.92 -9.26
C PHE A 141 1.12 -21.01 -8.09
N GLN A 142 0.19 -20.55 -7.23
CA GLN A 142 0.49 -19.62 -6.10
C GLN A 142 1.13 -18.28 -6.48
N LEU A 143 1.18 -17.93 -7.76
CA LEU A 143 1.61 -16.64 -8.27
C LEU A 143 0.44 -15.90 -8.92
N VAL A 144 0.49 -14.57 -8.82
CA VAL A 144 -0.44 -13.66 -9.48
C VAL A 144 0.30 -12.50 -10.12
N GLU A 145 -0.09 -12.15 -11.33
CA GLU A 145 0.33 -10.91 -11.98
C GLU A 145 -0.89 -9.99 -12.08
N PRO A 146 -0.88 -8.81 -11.43
CA PRO A 146 -1.94 -7.83 -11.53
C PRO A 146 -1.86 -7.07 -12.86
N ARG A 147 -2.95 -6.37 -13.20
CA ARG A 147 -2.97 -5.41 -14.31
C ARG A 147 -1.89 -4.34 -14.15
N GLY A 148 -1.47 -3.74 -15.26
CA GLY A 148 -0.39 -2.74 -15.29
C GLY A 148 -0.60 -1.58 -14.31
N GLU A 149 -1.80 -1.01 -14.24
CA GLU A 149 -2.12 0.16 -13.40
C GLU A 149 -2.27 -0.16 -11.91
N ALA A 150 -2.00 -1.40 -11.50
CA ALA A 150 -1.94 -1.78 -10.09
C ALA A 150 -0.52 -2.10 -9.63
N LYS A 151 0.42 -2.30 -10.58
CA LYS A 151 1.78 -2.80 -10.28
C LYS A 151 2.54 -1.84 -9.38
N GLY A 152 2.47 -0.54 -9.64
CA GLY A 152 3.15 0.51 -8.87
C GLY A 152 2.53 0.72 -7.49
N ASN A 153 1.20 0.74 -7.41
CA ASN A 153 0.46 0.83 -6.14
C ASN A 153 0.83 -0.31 -5.19
N ILE A 154 0.91 -1.53 -5.72
CA ILE A 154 1.33 -2.74 -4.98
C ILE A 154 2.79 -2.61 -4.52
N ALA A 155 3.70 -2.22 -5.42
CA ALA A 155 5.11 -2.06 -5.10
C ALA A 155 5.32 -1.03 -3.97
N ARG A 156 4.70 0.16 -4.08
CA ARG A 156 4.79 1.21 -3.06
C ARG A 156 4.18 0.81 -1.73
N ALA A 157 3.09 0.05 -1.72
CA ALA A 157 2.53 -0.48 -0.48
C ALA A 157 3.48 -1.49 0.18
N ILE A 158 4.14 -2.37 -0.59
CA ILE A 158 5.14 -3.32 -0.08
C ILE A 158 6.35 -2.58 0.50
N PHE A 159 6.91 -1.61 -0.23
CA PHE A 159 8.04 -0.82 0.24
C PHE A 159 7.70 -0.02 1.50
N TYR A 160 6.51 0.57 1.55
CA TYR A 160 6.00 1.24 2.75
C TYR A 160 5.95 0.31 3.96
N MET A 161 5.31 -0.85 3.82
CA MET A 161 5.22 -1.83 4.92
C MET A 161 6.61 -2.35 5.35
N HIS A 162 7.55 -2.46 4.42
CA HIS A 162 8.94 -2.80 4.71
C HIS A 162 9.63 -1.73 5.55
N ILE A 163 9.59 -0.47 5.11
CA ILE A 163 10.28 0.63 5.81
C ILE A 163 9.63 0.93 7.16
N GLU A 164 8.31 1.06 7.22
CA GLU A 164 7.63 1.51 8.44
C GLU A 164 7.62 0.47 9.56
N TYR A 165 7.69 -0.82 9.21
CA TYR A 165 7.50 -1.91 10.16
C TYR A 165 8.63 -2.96 10.17
N GLY A 166 9.67 -2.80 9.35
CA GLY A 166 10.76 -3.77 9.23
C GLY A 166 10.32 -5.13 8.69
N LEU A 167 9.22 -5.17 7.93
CA LEU A 167 8.68 -6.42 7.36
C LEU A 167 9.53 -6.86 6.16
N PRO A 168 9.80 -8.16 5.97
CA PRO A 168 10.56 -8.63 4.81
C PRO A 168 9.79 -8.37 3.50
N ILE A 169 10.49 -7.98 2.44
CA ILE A 169 9.88 -7.90 1.11
C ILE A 169 9.70 -9.32 0.57
N VAL A 170 8.45 -9.79 0.51
CA VAL A 170 8.12 -11.11 -0.03
C VAL A 170 7.94 -10.99 -1.55
N GLY A 171 8.87 -11.55 -2.31
CA GLY A 171 8.92 -11.45 -3.77
C GLY A 171 10.29 -10.98 -4.24
N LEU A 172 10.39 -10.53 -5.49
CA LEU A 172 11.65 -10.04 -6.06
C LEU A 172 11.69 -8.51 -5.97
N VAL A 173 12.66 -7.96 -5.22
CA VAL A 173 12.85 -6.51 -5.11
C VAL A 173 13.07 -5.84 -6.48
N PRO A 174 13.92 -6.37 -7.38
CA PRO A 174 14.10 -5.78 -8.71
C PRO A 174 12.80 -5.69 -9.51
N MET A 175 11.91 -6.68 -9.37
CA MET A 175 10.59 -6.67 -10.01
C MET A 175 9.71 -5.56 -9.43
N TYR A 176 9.63 -5.42 -8.11
CA TYR A 176 8.84 -4.34 -7.51
C TYR A 176 9.40 -2.95 -7.84
N LYS A 177 10.73 -2.80 -7.95
CA LYS A 177 11.34 -1.55 -8.43
C LYS A 177 10.96 -1.27 -9.89
N ALA A 178 10.96 -2.28 -10.75
CA ALA A 178 10.50 -2.14 -12.13
C ALA A 178 9.02 -1.74 -12.19
N TRP A 179 8.15 -2.41 -11.42
CA TRP A 179 6.72 -2.10 -11.30
C TRP A 179 6.48 -0.67 -10.85
N HIS A 180 7.18 -0.24 -9.81
CA HIS A 180 7.13 1.12 -9.29
C HIS A 180 7.49 2.17 -10.34
N ARG A 181 8.50 1.89 -11.20
CA ARG A 181 8.93 2.81 -12.27
C ARG A 181 7.98 2.83 -13.46
N MET A 182 7.40 1.68 -13.82
CA MET A 182 6.47 1.56 -14.95
C MET A 182 5.09 2.17 -14.66
N ASP A 183 4.68 2.16 -13.38
CA ASP A 183 3.40 2.68 -12.91
C ASP A 183 3.64 3.75 -11.83
N PRO A 184 4.02 4.99 -12.22
CA PRO A 184 4.32 6.08 -11.27
C PRO A 184 3.06 6.56 -10.54
N PRO A 185 3.19 7.22 -9.36
CA PRO A 185 2.01 7.67 -8.62
C PRO A 185 1.14 8.65 -9.40
N ASP A 186 -0.13 8.30 -9.53
CA ASP A 186 -1.14 9.11 -10.20
C ASP A 186 -1.88 10.04 -9.22
N ALA A 187 -2.88 10.76 -9.74
CA ALA A 187 -3.66 11.69 -8.92
C ALA A 187 -4.58 10.97 -7.92
N GLU A 188 -5.09 9.78 -8.25
CA GLU A 188 -5.96 9.00 -7.37
C GLU A 188 -5.16 8.46 -6.18
N GLU A 189 -3.97 7.92 -6.44
CA GLU A 189 -3.08 7.39 -5.41
C GLU A 189 -2.57 8.51 -4.47
N LYS A 190 -2.24 9.70 -5.01
CA LYS A 190 -1.87 10.86 -4.19
C LYS A 190 -3.03 11.35 -3.32
N ALA A 191 -4.23 11.49 -3.88
CA ALA A 191 -5.41 11.88 -3.12
C ALA A 191 -5.78 10.82 -2.05
N ARG A 192 -5.58 9.54 -2.35
CA ARG A 192 -5.70 8.45 -1.38
C ARG A 192 -4.69 8.60 -0.25
N ASN A 193 -3.42 8.91 -0.57
CA ASN A 193 -2.37 9.16 0.43
C ASN A 193 -2.73 10.30 1.37
N ASP A 194 -3.23 11.42 0.84
CA ASP A 194 -3.68 12.59 1.62
C ASP A 194 -4.81 12.23 2.60
N LYS A 195 -5.82 11.50 2.12
CA LYS A 195 -6.94 11.06 2.98
C LYS A 195 -6.46 10.11 4.07
N ILE A 196 -5.56 9.19 3.73
CA ILE A 196 -5.05 8.23 4.69
C ILE A 196 -4.24 8.94 5.79
N GLU A 197 -3.43 9.95 5.45
CA GLU A 197 -2.72 10.75 6.45
C GLU A 197 -3.68 11.36 7.48
N VAL A 198 -4.81 11.91 7.04
CA VAL A 198 -5.83 12.46 7.94
C VAL A 198 -6.42 11.37 8.85
N LEU A 199 -6.60 10.15 8.34
CA LEU A 199 -7.25 9.05 9.06
C LEU A 199 -6.33 8.32 10.04
N GLN A 200 -5.04 8.15 9.70
CA GLN A 200 -4.11 7.33 10.49
C GLN A 200 -2.79 8.04 10.88
N GLY A 201 -2.58 9.27 10.43
CA GLY A 201 -1.42 10.11 10.77
C GLY A 201 -0.14 9.82 10.00
N THR A 202 -0.15 8.91 9.02
CA THR A 202 1.04 8.56 8.22
C THR A 202 0.82 8.67 6.73
N ARG A 203 1.86 9.10 6.03
CA ARG A 203 1.95 9.12 4.57
C ARG A 203 2.80 7.96 4.07
N ASN A 204 2.45 7.42 2.91
CA ASN A 204 3.38 6.58 2.17
C ASN A 204 4.36 7.46 1.40
N ARG A 205 5.57 7.57 1.95
CA ARG A 205 6.67 8.39 1.41
C ARG A 205 7.02 8.08 -0.05
N PHE A 206 6.77 6.86 -0.53
CA PHE A 206 7.07 6.47 -1.91
C PHE A 206 6.03 6.95 -2.92
N ILE A 207 4.87 7.41 -2.44
CA ILE A 207 3.86 8.11 -3.26
C ILE A 207 4.25 9.58 -3.40
N ASP A 208 4.77 10.19 -2.32
CA ASP A 208 5.18 11.60 -2.30
C ASP A 208 6.50 11.83 -3.03
N ASP A 209 7.49 10.97 -2.77
CA ASP A 209 8.80 10.99 -3.41
C ASP A 209 9.19 9.58 -3.90
N PRO A 210 8.84 9.22 -5.15
CA PRO A 210 9.21 7.95 -5.77
C PRO A 210 10.71 7.65 -5.76
N ALA A 211 11.57 8.68 -5.79
CA ALA A 211 13.02 8.49 -5.83
C ALA A 211 13.58 7.88 -4.53
N LEU A 212 12.81 7.91 -3.44
CA LEU A 212 13.19 7.26 -2.18
C LEU A 212 13.30 5.73 -2.31
N VAL A 213 12.64 5.10 -3.29
CA VAL A 213 12.78 3.66 -3.51
C VAL A 213 14.24 3.29 -3.78
N ASP A 214 14.93 4.04 -4.64
CA ASP A 214 16.33 3.76 -4.98
C ASP A 214 17.30 4.10 -3.83
N GLN A 215 16.89 4.95 -2.89
CA GLN A 215 17.71 5.37 -1.75
C GLN A 215 17.55 4.46 -0.53
N LEU A 216 16.34 3.96 -0.29
CA LEU A 216 15.96 3.26 0.95
C LEU A 216 15.78 1.75 0.77
N ILE A 217 15.59 1.28 -0.46
CA ILE A 217 15.37 -0.15 -0.73
C ILE A 217 16.63 -0.72 -1.38
N SER A 218 17.34 -1.55 -0.64
CA SER A 218 18.46 -2.34 -1.15
C SER A 218 17.99 -3.39 -2.17
N ASP A 219 18.86 -3.75 -3.10
CA ASP A 219 18.62 -4.86 -4.04
C ASP A 219 18.65 -6.25 -3.36
#